data_AF-Q0V644-F1
#
_entry.id   AF-Q0V644-F1
#
_cell.length_a   1.000
_cell.length_b   1.000
_cell.length_c   1.000
_cell.angle_alpha   90.00
_cell.angle_beta   90.00
_cell.angle_gamma   90.00
#
_symmetry.space_group_name_H-M   'P 1'
#
loop_
_entity.id
_entity.type
_entity.pdbx_description
1 polymer ?
#
loop_
_entity_poly.entity_id
_entity_poly.type
_entity_poly.pdbx_seq_one_letter_code
_entity_poly.pdbx_strand_id
1 'polypeptide(L)'
;MVRSDPVITVVISVISIILGLPVAVATLLFNQNWVPKVILGSKTINTGLGKTTTIDFGILTGPNDAILVAALISIASTALIIIGLVLTRHFTEHNAFGWLAFGPALLNILSQVGCCVAVFIFNNRNPAATSRDQIRYANGKYSTGGTLYTKEAWSCSMNALYPEKEGHWANQACSRFGTARTLTVPMAVCAACLFSLACWQVVERGGFGWLFGRKDKVAAVYKAKGEYFDLQS
;
A
#
# COMPACT_ATOMS: atom_id res chain seq x y z
N MET A 1 -29.51 21.45 -1.82
CA MET A 1 -28.14 22.01 -1.75
C MET A 1 -27.63 21.85 -0.34
N VAL A 2 -26.68 20.94 -0.10
CA VAL A 2 -25.97 20.87 1.18
C VAL A 2 -25.06 22.09 1.24
N ARG A 3 -25.20 22.94 2.26
CA ARG A 3 -24.32 24.10 2.46
C ARG A 3 -22.94 23.58 2.82
N SER A 4 -21.97 23.74 1.92
CA SER A 4 -20.59 23.32 2.17
C SER A 4 -19.95 24.23 3.20
N ASP A 5 -19.95 23.81 4.46
CA ASP A 5 -19.21 24.50 5.52
C ASP A 5 -17.68 24.31 5.26
N PRO A 6 -16.90 25.39 5.09
CA PRO A 6 -15.45 25.30 4.90
C PRO A 6 -14.75 24.62 6.08
N VAL A 7 -15.30 24.72 7.30
CA VAL A 7 -14.73 24.08 8.49
C VAL A 7 -14.74 22.56 8.32
N ILE A 8 -15.83 21.99 7.81
CA ILE A 8 -15.94 20.54 7.58
C ILE A 8 -14.90 20.08 6.56
N THR A 9 -14.69 20.85 5.48
CA THR A 9 -13.68 20.51 4.47
C THR A 9 -12.28 20.46 5.08
N VAL A 10 -11.91 21.48 5.88
CA VAL A 10 -10.62 21.52 6.59
C VAL A 10 -10.47 20.31 7.52
N VAL A 11 -11.50 20.00 8.31
CA VAL A 11 -11.47 18.84 9.23
C VAL A 11 -11.26 17.53 8.46
N ILE A 12 -11.99 17.29 7.38
CA ILE A 12 -11.83 16.07 6.57
C ILE A 12 -10.45 16.01 5.90
N SER A 13 -9.91 17.14 5.43
CA SER A 13 -8.56 17.19 4.88
C SER A 13 -7.49 16.86 5.94
N VAL A 14 -7.61 17.41 7.15
CA VAL A 14 -6.71 17.11 8.28
C VAL A 14 -6.79 15.63 8.64
N ILE A 15 -7.99 15.06 8.76
CA ILE A 15 -8.18 13.63 8.99
C ILE A 15 -7.53 12.80 7.88
N SER A 16 -7.70 13.19 6.62
CA SER A 16 -7.10 12.47 5.48
C SER A 16 -5.58 12.49 5.54
N ILE A 17 -4.97 13.61 5.94
CA ILE A 17 -3.52 13.73 6.14
C ILE A 17 -3.06 12.78 7.27
N ILE A 18 -3.75 12.82 8.42
CA ILE A 18 -3.40 12.00 9.59
C ILE A 18 -3.51 10.50 9.27
N LEU A 19 -4.49 10.10 8.48
CA LEU A 19 -4.66 8.71 8.06
C LEU A 19 -3.64 8.30 6.99
N GLY A 20 -3.35 9.18 6.03
CA GLY A 20 -2.60 8.81 4.82
C GLY A 20 -1.07 8.93 4.92
N LEU A 21 -0.56 9.90 5.69
CA LEU A 21 0.87 10.26 5.67
C LEU A 21 1.70 9.57 6.76
N PRO A 22 1.36 9.65 8.07
CA PRO A 22 2.23 9.16 9.14
C PRO A 22 2.62 7.70 8.99
N VAL A 23 1.65 6.83 8.68
CA VAL A 23 1.90 5.39 8.54
C VAL A 23 2.73 5.11 7.28
N ALA A 24 2.43 5.77 6.16
CA ALA A 24 3.20 5.60 4.92
C ALA A 24 4.66 6.09 5.08
N VAL A 25 4.87 7.23 5.73
CA VAL A 25 6.22 7.76 6.02
C VAL A 25 6.98 6.83 6.97
N ALA A 26 6.35 6.35 8.04
CA ALA A 26 6.97 5.36 8.93
C ALA A 26 7.40 4.12 8.15
N THR A 27 6.53 3.59 7.29
CA THR A 27 6.84 2.45 6.43
C THR A 27 8.04 2.70 5.51
N LEU A 28 8.16 3.89 4.91
CA LEU A 28 9.33 4.27 4.10
C LEU A 28 10.63 4.25 4.94
N LEU A 29 10.60 4.84 6.14
CA LEU A 29 11.75 4.89 7.03
C LEU A 29 12.19 3.49 7.48
N PHE A 30 11.24 2.61 7.82
CA PHE A 30 11.56 1.24 8.21
C PHE A 30 11.96 0.35 7.03
N ASN A 31 11.63 0.70 5.79
CA ASN A 31 12.03 -0.07 4.62
C ASN A 31 13.43 0.32 4.10
N GLN A 32 13.91 1.53 4.41
CA GLN A 32 15.25 2.00 4.06
C GLN A 32 16.31 1.46 5.03
N ASN A 33 16.63 0.17 4.92
CA ASN A 33 17.76 -0.42 5.64
C ASN A 33 18.85 -0.88 4.69
N TRP A 34 20.08 -0.67 5.15
CA TRP A 34 21.25 -1.21 4.48
C TRP A 34 21.30 -2.73 4.66
N VAL A 35 21.46 -3.44 3.55
CA VAL A 35 21.70 -4.89 3.49
C VAL A 35 22.87 -5.08 2.52
N PRO A 36 23.91 -5.83 2.90
CA PRO A 36 25.03 -6.07 1.99
C PRO A 36 24.54 -6.79 0.72
N LYS A 37 25.14 -6.44 -0.42
CA LYS A 37 24.88 -7.16 -1.67
C LYS A 37 25.54 -8.53 -1.59
N VAL A 38 24.75 -9.57 -1.36
CA VAL A 38 25.20 -10.96 -1.36
C VAL A 38 24.72 -11.65 -2.63
N ILE A 39 25.64 -12.33 -3.31
CA ILE A 39 25.34 -13.22 -4.43
C ILE A 39 25.05 -14.59 -3.83
N LEU A 40 23.79 -15.03 -3.90
CA LEU A 40 23.35 -16.32 -3.34
C LEU A 40 23.59 -17.48 -4.31
N GLY A 41 23.70 -17.17 -5.61
CA GLY A 41 24.06 -18.12 -6.64
C GLY A 41 24.26 -17.43 -7.98
N SER A 42 24.74 -18.19 -8.96
CA SER A 42 24.95 -17.71 -10.33
C SER A 42 24.55 -18.81 -11.30
N LYS A 43 23.81 -18.48 -12.36
CA LYS A 43 23.52 -19.42 -13.45
C LYS A 43 24.03 -18.87 -14.76
N THR A 44 24.89 -19.64 -15.41
CA THR A 44 25.34 -19.40 -16.78
C THR A 44 24.27 -19.87 -17.76
N ILE A 45 23.81 -18.97 -18.62
CA ILE A 45 22.88 -19.28 -19.70
C ILE A 45 23.59 -19.01 -21.03
N ASN A 46 23.47 -19.93 -21.99
CA ASN A 46 23.89 -19.68 -23.36
C ASN A 46 22.89 -18.72 -24.02
N THR A 47 23.32 -17.50 -24.31
CA THR A 47 22.49 -16.47 -24.96
C THR A 47 22.68 -16.39 -26.48
N GLY A 48 23.42 -17.33 -27.06
CA GLY A 48 23.62 -17.44 -28.51
C GLY A 48 24.92 -18.15 -28.88
N LEU A 49 25.24 -18.18 -30.18
CA LEU A 49 26.46 -18.78 -30.74
C LEU A 49 27.72 -18.25 -30.00
N GLY A 50 28.27 -19.08 -29.11
CA GLY A 50 29.51 -18.81 -28.38
C GLY A 50 29.42 -17.78 -27.24
N LYS A 51 28.23 -17.28 -26.89
CA LYS A 51 28.07 -16.31 -25.78
C LYS A 51 27.33 -16.94 -24.60
N THR A 52 28.02 -17.00 -23.47
CA THR A 52 27.43 -17.31 -22.15
C THR A 52 27.26 -16.01 -21.37
N THR A 53 26.10 -15.84 -20.75
CA THR A 53 25.88 -14.78 -19.75
C THR A 53 25.65 -15.43 -18.41
N THR A 54 26.42 -15.02 -17.40
CA THR A 54 26.18 -15.41 -16.01
C THR A 54 25.18 -14.45 -15.40
N ILE A 55 24.06 -14.99 -14.93
CA ILE A 55 23.06 -14.24 -14.17
C ILE A 55 23.28 -14.60 -12.70
N ASP A 56 23.66 -13.59 -11.92
CA ASP A 56 23.80 -13.71 -10.47
C ASP A 56 22.44 -13.49 -9.81
N PHE A 57 22.05 -14.44 -8.96
CA PHE A 57 20.86 -14.33 -8.13
C PHE A 57 21.25 -13.70 -6.80
N GLY A 58 20.79 -12.45 -6.62
CA GLY A 58 20.87 -11.77 -5.34
C GLY A 58 19.69 -12.13 -4.42
N ILE A 59 19.67 -11.44 -3.29
CA ILE A 59 18.56 -11.44 -2.34
C ILE A 59 17.30 -10.88 -3.01
N LEU A 60 16.15 -11.53 -2.81
CA LEU A 60 14.86 -11.07 -3.33
C LEU A 60 14.44 -9.75 -2.67
N THR A 61 14.17 -8.73 -3.50
CA THR A 61 13.69 -7.41 -3.06
C THR A 61 12.17 -7.24 -3.13
N GLY A 62 11.46 -8.20 -3.75
CA GLY A 62 10.03 -8.10 -4.07
C GLY A 62 9.13 -7.59 -2.94
N PRO A 63 9.17 -8.14 -1.71
CA PRO A 63 8.33 -7.66 -0.61
C PRO A 63 8.61 -6.21 -0.24
N ASN A 64 9.88 -5.84 -0.16
CA ASN A 64 10.31 -4.48 0.18
C ASN A 64 9.92 -3.48 -0.90
N ASP A 65 10.02 -3.86 -2.17
CA ASP A 65 9.63 -3.03 -3.30
C ASP A 65 8.10 -2.85 -3.34
N ALA A 66 7.33 -3.90 -3.04
CA ALA A 66 5.88 -3.82 -2.91
C ALA A 66 5.44 -2.88 -1.77
N ILE A 67 6.09 -2.96 -0.61
CA ILE A 67 5.82 -2.08 0.53
C ILE A 67 6.19 -0.63 0.19
N LEU A 68 7.32 -0.41 -0.50
CA LEU A 68 7.75 0.92 -0.95
C LEU A 68 6.72 1.55 -1.90
N VAL A 69 6.30 0.80 -2.92
CA VAL A 69 5.32 1.25 -3.90
C VAL A 69 3.98 1.54 -3.25
N ALA A 70 3.51 0.68 -2.33
CA ALA A 70 2.28 0.89 -1.60
C ALA A 70 2.31 2.17 -0.73
N ALA A 71 3.44 2.47 -0.10
CA ALA A 71 3.61 3.71 0.67
C ALA A 71 3.57 4.96 -0.24
N LEU A 72 4.22 4.92 -1.40
CA LEU A 72 4.18 6.02 -2.38
C LEU A 72 2.78 6.24 -2.95
N ILE A 73 2.06 5.15 -3.27
CA ILE A 73 0.66 5.22 -3.71
C ILE A 73 -0.21 5.82 -2.62
N SER A 74 -0.03 5.45 -1.36
CA SER A 74 -0.80 6.03 -0.24
C SER A 74 -0.60 7.54 -0.13
N ILE A 75 0.63 8.03 -0.23
CA ILE A 75 0.95 9.47 -0.18
C ILE A 75 0.31 10.20 -1.36
N ALA A 76 0.48 9.69 -2.59
CA ALA A 76 -0.07 10.28 -3.79
C ALA A 76 -1.60 10.31 -3.77
N SER A 77 -2.23 9.19 -3.39
CA SER A 77 -3.68 9.10 -3.27
C SER A 77 -4.24 10.04 -2.21
N THR A 78 -3.56 10.21 -1.08
CA THR A 78 -3.99 11.16 -0.04
C THR A 78 -4.03 12.59 -0.56
N ALA A 79 -2.99 13.02 -1.28
CA ALA A 79 -2.97 14.35 -1.90
C ALA A 79 -4.12 14.54 -2.91
N LEU A 80 -4.34 13.54 -3.78
CA LEU A 80 -5.41 13.61 -4.78
C LEU A 80 -6.81 13.59 -4.15
N ILE A 81 -7.03 12.80 -3.09
CA ILE A 81 -8.29 12.79 -2.34
C ILE A 81 -8.59 14.17 -1.78
N ILE A 82 -7.62 14.82 -1.12
CA ILE A 82 -7.80 16.17 -0.56
C ILE A 82 -8.18 17.17 -1.65
N ILE A 83 -7.49 17.15 -2.79
CA ILE A 83 -7.81 18.01 -3.94
C ILE A 83 -9.23 17.72 -4.45
N GLY A 84 -9.57 16.44 -4.64
CA GLY A 84 -10.92 16.02 -5.06
C GLY A 84 -12.02 16.47 -4.09
N LEU A 85 -11.78 16.37 -2.78
CA LEU A 85 -12.71 16.82 -1.74
C LEU A 85 -12.95 18.33 -1.80
N VAL A 86 -11.88 19.13 -1.96
CA VAL A 86 -12.00 20.59 -2.08
C VAL A 86 -12.79 20.96 -3.35
N LEU A 87 -12.46 20.34 -4.49
CA LEU A 87 -13.11 20.62 -5.77
C LEU A 87 -14.59 20.22 -5.77
N THR A 88 -14.92 19.05 -5.23
CA THR A 88 -16.31 18.57 -5.14
C THR A 88 -17.15 19.36 -4.15
N ARG A 89 -16.57 19.93 -3.09
CA ARG A 89 -17.32 20.70 -2.08
C ARG A 89 -17.51 22.17 -2.45
N HIS A 90 -16.53 22.81 -3.10
CA HIS A 90 -16.53 24.27 -3.27
C HIS A 90 -16.71 24.77 -4.70
N PHE A 91 -16.36 24.00 -5.73
CA PHE A 91 -16.31 24.55 -7.09
C PHE A 91 -17.48 24.12 -7.98
N THR A 92 -17.75 22.82 -8.16
CA THR A 92 -18.81 22.39 -9.09
C THR A 92 -19.40 21.00 -8.76
N GLU A 93 -20.62 20.72 -9.24
CA GLU A 93 -21.23 19.38 -9.20
C GLU A 93 -20.77 18.44 -10.34
N HIS A 94 -19.67 18.76 -11.04
CA HIS A 94 -19.16 17.88 -12.10
C HIS A 94 -18.74 16.53 -11.53
N ASN A 95 -19.30 15.48 -12.11
CA ASN A 95 -19.01 14.07 -11.81
C ASN A 95 -17.51 13.73 -11.92
N ALA A 96 -16.76 14.39 -12.80
CA ALA A 96 -15.31 14.22 -12.94
C ALA A 96 -14.54 14.50 -11.64
N PHE A 97 -14.99 15.47 -10.83
CA PHE A 97 -14.35 15.74 -9.53
C PHE A 97 -14.67 14.68 -8.49
N GLY A 98 -15.84 14.03 -8.60
CA GLY A 98 -16.16 12.85 -7.81
C GLY A 98 -15.17 11.70 -8.06
N TRP A 99 -14.80 11.48 -9.32
CA TRP A 99 -13.76 10.51 -9.69
C TRP A 99 -12.37 10.88 -9.16
N LEU A 100 -12.07 12.17 -9.03
CA LEU A 100 -10.79 12.62 -8.47
C LEU A 100 -10.70 12.34 -6.96
N ALA A 101 -11.80 12.33 -6.22
CA ALA A 101 -11.82 11.91 -4.82
C ALA A 101 -11.91 10.37 -4.68
N PHE A 102 -12.82 9.74 -5.43
CA PHE A 102 -13.13 8.32 -5.31
C PHE A 102 -12.06 7.41 -5.93
N GLY A 103 -11.58 7.74 -7.14
CA GLY A 103 -10.63 6.92 -7.90
C GLY A 103 -9.31 6.68 -7.15
N PRO A 104 -8.62 7.73 -6.67
CA PRO A 104 -7.38 7.56 -5.90
C PRO A 104 -7.59 6.82 -4.58
N ALA A 105 -8.74 6.99 -3.92
CA ALA A 105 -9.09 6.24 -2.71
C ALA A 105 -9.27 4.74 -3.01
N LEU A 106 -9.97 4.40 -4.11
CA LEU A 106 -10.13 3.03 -4.58
C LEU A 106 -8.78 2.41 -4.97
N LEU A 107 -7.95 3.14 -5.71
CA LEU A 107 -6.61 2.69 -6.08
C LEU A 107 -5.74 2.43 -4.85
N ASN A 108 -5.82 3.30 -3.84
CA ASN A 108 -5.06 3.13 -2.60
C ASN A 108 -5.46 1.85 -1.88
N ILE A 109 -6.75 1.62 -1.62
CA ILE A 109 -7.18 0.42 -0.89
C ILE A 109 -6.84 -0.86 -1.66
N LEU A 110 -7.03 -0.88 -2.99
CA LEU A 110 -6.65 -2.03 -3.81
C LEU A 110 -5.15 -2.29 -3.78
N SER A 111 -4.33 -1.23 -3.81
CA SER A 111 -2.88 -1.33 -3.69
C SER A 111 -2.45 -1.87 -2.33
N GLN A 112 -3.04 -1.40 -1.23
CA GLN A 112 -2.71 -1.89 0.11
C GLN A 112 -3.12 -3.36 0.30
N VAL A 113 -4.30 -3.76 -0.17
CA VAL A 113 -4.73 -5.17 -0.13
C VAL A 113 -3.79 -6.04 -0.95
N GLY A 114 -3.43 -5.60 -2.17
CA GLY A 114 -2.46 -6.29 -3.02
C GLY A 114 -1.09 -6.42 -2.36
N CYS A 115 -0.62 -5.38 -1.68
CA CYS A 115 0.64 -5.39 -0.93
C CYS A 115 0.59 -6.40 0.22
N CYS A 116 -0.47 -6.40 1.03
CA CYS A 116 -0.65 -7.36 2.13
C CYS A 116 -0.62 -8.81 1.64
N VAL A 117 -1.34 -9.10 0.54
CA VAL A 117 -1.36 -10.44 -0.08
C VAL A 117 0.04 -10.81 -0.59
N ALA A 118 0.71 -9.90 -1.29
CA ALA A 118 2.06 -10.15 -1.81
C ALA A 118 3.04 -10.47 -0.68
N VAL A 119 3.06 -9.65 0.38
CA VAL A 119 3.95 -9.84 1.53
C VAL A 119 3.69 -11.18 2.21
N PHE A 120 2.43 -11.58 2.38
CA PHE A 120 2.07 -12.89 2.96
C PHE A 120 2.57 -14.05 2.09
N ILE A 121 2.37 -13.98 0.77
CA ILE A 121 2.84 -15.01 -0.17
C ILE A 121 4.37 -15.14 -0.13
N PHE A 122 5.09 -14.01 -0.18
CA PHE A 122 6.56 -14.05 -0.18
C PHE A 122 7.14 -14.54 1.13
N ASN A 123 6.54 -14.16 2.26
CA ASN A 123 6.96 -14.63 3.59
C ASN A 123 6.78 -16.14 3.74
N ASN A 124 5.69 -16.70 3.21
CA ASN A 124 5.44 -18.13 3.26
C ASN A 124 6.31 -18.92 2.27
N ARG A 125 6.62 -18.36 1.09
CA ARG A 125 7.44 -19.03 0.07
C ARG A 125 8.93 -19.05 0.40
N ASN A 126 9.44 -18.03 1.08
CA ASN A 126 10.88 -17.88 1.35
C ASN A 126 11.11 -17.60 2.85
N PRO A 127 10.86 -18.60 3.73
CA PRO A 127 11.05 -18.42 5.16
C PRO A 127 12.53 -18.23 5.52
N ALA A 128 12.78 -17.67 6.70
CA ALA A 128 14.13 -17.58 7.24
C ALA A 128 14.73 -18.98 7.49
N ALA A 129 16.03 -19.12 7.25
CA ALA A 129 16.76 -20.35 7.49
C ALA A 129 16.88 -20.62 8.99
N THR A 130 16.66 -21.88 9.37
CA THR A 130 16.69 -22.32 10.77
C THR A 130 17.97 -23.07 11.14
N SER A 131 18.77 -23.48 10.15
CA SER A 131 20.01 -24.24 10.36
C SER A 131 21.15 -23.72 9.46
N ARG A 132 22.38 -23.85 9.98
CA ARG A 132 23.62 -23.57 9.24
C ARG A 132 23.84 -24.51 8.05
N ASP A 133 23.14 -25.63 7.98
CA ASP A 133 23.20 -26.50 6.80
C ASP A 133 22.51 -25.89 5.57
N GLN A 134 21.51 -25.04 5.79
CA GLN A 134 20.80 -24.35 4.71
C GLN A 134 21.61 -23.17 4.16
N ILE A 135 22.38 -22.49 5.01
CA ILE A 135 23.26 -21.39 4.62
C ILE A 135 24.65 -21.68 5.15
N ARG A 136 25.54 -22.14 4.28
CA ARG A 136 26.93 -22.45 4.62
C ARG A 136 27.84 -21.28 4.27
N TYR A 137 28.69 -20.89 5.22
CA TYR A 137 29.73 -19.90 4.99
C TYR A 137 31.08 -20.59 4.79
N ALA A 138 31.66 -20.47 3.60
CA ALA A 138 32.97 -21.04 3.27
C ALA A 138 33.73 -20.11 2.32
N ASN A 139 35.05 -19.98 2.50
CA ASN A 139 35.93 -19.17 1.64
C ASN A 139 35.47 -17.71 1.46
N GLY A 140 34.93 -17.10 2.52
CA GLY A 140 34.44 -15.72 2.47
C GLY A 140 33.12 -15.52 1.73
N LYS A 141 32.45 -16.62 1.30
CA LYS A 141 31.19 -16.57 0.55
C LYS A 141 30.11 -17.39 1.25
N TYR A 142 28.87 -16.94 1.09
CA TYR A 142 27.68 -17.69 1.52
C TYR A 142 27.18 -18.56 0.37
N SER A 143 26.84 -19.81 0.69
CA SER A 143 26.19 -20.74 -0.23
C SER A 143 24.85 -21.19 0.36
N THR A 144 23.78 -21.06 -0.41
CA THR A 144 22.40 -21.38 0.01
C THR A 144 21.84 -22.66 -0.62
N GLY A 145 22.68 -23.43 -1.32
CA GLY A 145 22.25 -24.63 -2.03
C GLY A 145 21.20 -24.35 -3.13
N GLY A 146 21.15 -23.12 -3.64
CA GLY A 146 20.15 -22.68 -4.63
C GLY A 146 18.85 -22.13 -4.03
N THR A 147 18.73 -22.08 -2.70
CA THR A 147 17.57 -21.48 -2.03
C THR A 147 17.65 -19.96 -2.10
N LEU A 148 16.54 -19.32 -2.45
CA LEU A 148 16.40 -17.87 -2.49
C LEU A 148 15.80 -17.35 -1.18
N TYR A 149 16.28 -16.19 -0.73
CA TYR A 149 15.79 -15.53 0.47
C TYR A 149 15.38 -14.09 0.16
N THR A 150 14.32 -13.63 0.83
CA THR A 150 13.96 -12.19 0.83
C THR A 150 14.94 -11.41 1.71
N LYS A 151 14.98 -10.08 1.60
CA LYS A 151 15.81 -9.24 2.48
C LYS A 151 15.52 -9.47 3.97
N GLU A 152 14.25 -9.56 4.34
CA GLU A 152 13.82 -9.87 5.71
C GLU A 152 14.33 -11.25 6.13
N ALA A 153 13.99 -12.30 5.38
CA ALA A 153 14.38 -13.68 5.69
C ALA A 153 15.91 -13.84 5.78
N TRP A 154 16.65 -13.22 4.86
CA TRP A 154 18.11 -13.22 4.87
C TRP A 154 18.68 -12.55 6.12
N SER A 155 18.24 -11.33 6.43
CA SER A 155 18.70 -10.61 7.62
C SER A 155 18.39 -11.36 8.91
N CYS A 156 17.19 -11.95 9.04
CA CYS A 156 16.83 -12.75 10.20
C CYS A 156 17.65 -14.05 10.29
N SER A 157 17.95 -14.69 9.16
CA SER A 157 18.81 -15.87 9.11
C SER A 157 20.25 -15.56 9.53
N MET A 158 20.80 -14.43 9.06
CA MET A 158 22.15 -14.00 9.42
C MET A 158 22.26 -13.66 10.91
N ASN A 159 21.23 -13.01 11.46
CA ASN A 159 21.18 -12.71 12.89
C ASN A 159 21.12 -14.01 13.73
N ALA A 160 20.31 -14.98 13.33
CA ALA A 160 20.15 -16.23 14.07
C ALA A 160 21.34 -17.19 13.94
N LEU A 161 21.89 -17.35 12.73
CA LEU A 161 22.90 -18.37 12.43
C LEU A 161 24.34 -17.87 12.56
N TYR A 162 24.57 -16.58 12.29
CA TYR A 162 25.89 -15.95 12.25
C TYR A 162 25.96 -14.65 13.07
N PRO A 163 25.48 -14.65 14.35
CA PRO A 163 25.44 -13.43 15.16
C PRO A 163 26.82 -12.79 15.36
N GLU A 164 27.88 -13.59 15.47
CA GLU A 164 29.24 -13.09 15.70
C GLU A 164 29.84 -12.35 14.49
N LYS A 165 29.37 -12.65 13.27
CA LYS A 165 29.88 -12.02 12.04
C LYS A 165 28.98 -10.92 11.52
N GLU A 166 27.68 -11.23 11.45
CA GLU A 166 26.70 -10.39 10.76
C GLU A 166 25.70 -9.73 11.73
N GLY A 167 25.72 -10.08 13.02
CA GLY A 167 24.67 -9.74 13.97
C GLY A 167 24.38 -8.24 14.10
N HIS A 168 25.40 -7.38 14.00
CA HIS A 168 25.24 -5.94 14.18
C HIS A 168 24.25 -5.33 13.17
N TRP A 169 24.44 -5.56 11.87
CA TRP A 169 23.52 -5.05 10.85
C TRP A 169 22.29 -5.96 10.70
N ALA A 170 22.48 -7.28 10.84
CA ALA A 170 21.43 -8.27 10.58
C ALA A 170 20.29 -8.16 11.60
N ASN A 171 20.60 -7.91 12.88
CA ASN A 171 19.59 -7.72 13.92
C ASN A 171 18.71 -6.49 13.62
N GLN A 172 19.35 -5.35 13.31
CA GLN A 172 18.65 -4.11 12.99
C GLN A 172 17.80 -4.25 11.73
N ALA A 173 18.35 -4.85 10.67
CA ALA A 173 17.64 -5.07 9.42
C ALA A 173 16.44 -6.01 9.61
N CYS A 174 16.62 -7.14 10.31
CA CYS A 174 15.55 -8.10 10.58
C CYS A 174 14.39 -7.45 11.36
N SER A 175 14.71 -6.74 12.45
CA SER A 175 13.70 -6.05 13.27
C SER A 175 12.94 -4.98 12.47
N ARG A 176 13.65 -4.17 11.68
CA ARG A 176 13.03 -3.08 10.92
C ARG A 176 12.21 -3.58 9.74
N PHE A 177 12.66 -4.61 9.02
CA PHE A 177 11.85 -5.22 7.96
C PHE A 177 10.62 -5.93 8.52
N GLY A 178 10.73 -6.63 9.65
CA GLY A 178 9.57 -7.18 10.36
C GLY A 178 8.57 -6.09 10.75
N THR A 179 9.07 -4.95 11.26
CA THR A 179 8.23 -3.79 11.58
C THR A 179 7.55 -3.21 10.33
N ALA A 180 8.29 -3.02 9.23
CA ALA A 180 7.75 -2.54 7.96
C ALA A 180 6.64 -3.45 7.43
N ARG A 181 6.82 -4.77 7.55
CA ARG A 181 5.78 -5.76 7.24
C ARG A 181 4.55 -5.59 8.15
N THR A 182 4.73 -5.48 9.45
CA THR A 182 3.61 -5.26 10.38
C THR A 182 2.86 -3.96 10.09
N LEU A 183 3.55 -2.90 9.62
CA LEU A 183 2.94 -1.62 9.25
C LEU A 183 2.04 -1.70 8.00
N THR A 184 2.12 -2.74 7.19
CA THR A 184 1.18 -2.93 6.06
C THR A 184 -0.28 -3.07 6.52
N VAL A 185 -0.51 -3.65 7.70
CA VAL A 185 -1.86 -3.80 8.28
C VAL A 185 -2.49 -2.45 8.63
N PRO A 186 -1.87 -1.58 9.47
CA PRO A 186 -2.44 -0.26 9.74
C PRO A 186 -2.52 0.60 8.47
N MET A 187 -1.61 0.47 7.50
CA MET A 187 -1.74 1.15 6.21
C MET A 187 -3.02 0.73 5.47
N ALA A 188 -3.33 -0.58 5.41
CA ALA A 188 -4.54 -1.08 4.80
C ALA A 188 -5.81 -0.57 5.53
N VAL A 189 -5.77 -0.50 6.87
CA VAL A 189 -6.87 0.06 7.68
C VAL A 189 -7.05 1.54 7.37
N CYS A 190 -5.98 2.34 7.35
CA CYS A 190 -6.03 3.75 7.00
C CYS A 190 -6.56 3.96 5.57
N ALA A 191 -6.14 3.14 4.61
CA ALA A 191 -6.66 3.19 3.25
C ALA A 191 -8.16 2.84 3.19
N ALA A 192 -8.63 1.89 4.00
CA ALA A 192 -10.04 1.57 4.10
C ALA A 192 -10.85 2.74 4.68
N CYS A 193 -10.34 3.41 5.72
CA CYS A 193 -10.97 4.62 6.26
C CYS A 193 -11.04 5.76 5.22
N LEU A 194 -9.95 6.01 4.49
CA LEU A 194 -9.93 6.99 3.40
C LEU A 194 -10.94 6.65 2.29
N PHE A 195 -11.04 5.37 1.93
CA PHE A 195 -12.03 4.88 0.99
C PHE A 195 -13.47 5.07 1.50
N SER A 196 -13.75 4.78 2.77
CA SER A 196 -15.04 5.05 3.39
C SER A 196 -15.40 6.53 3.37
N LEU A 197 -14.44 7.42 3.65
CA LEU A 197 -14.65 8.88 3.55
C LEU A 197 -14.99 9.29 2.11
N ALA A 198 -14.27 8.77 1.12
CA ALA A 198 -14.56 9.05 -0.29
C ALA A 198 -15.95 8.52 -0.71
N CYS A 199 -16.30 7.30 -0.30
CA CYS A 199 -17.63 6.72 -0.52
C CYS A 199 -18.74 7.56 0.11
N TRP A 200 -18.55 8.03 1.34
CA TRP A 200 -19.52 8.88 2.02
C TRP A 200 -19.81 10.16 1.21
N GLN A 201 -18.78 10.83 0.69
CA GLN A 201 -18.98 12.01 -0.16
C GLN A 201 -19.73 11.69 -1.47
N VAL A 202 -19.48 10.53 -2.07
CA VAL A 202 -20.22 10.08 -3.26
C VAL A 202 -21.70 9.83 -2.92
N VAL A 203 -21.98 9.19 -1.79
CA VAL A 203 -23.36 8.92 -1.33
C VAL A 203 -24.13 10.21 -1.09
N GLU A 204 -23.53 11.21 -0.43
CA GLU A 204 -24.18 12.52 -0.20
C GLU A 204 -24.54 13.26 -1.51
N ARG A 205 -23.83 12.98 -2.60
CA ARG A 205 -24.04 13.60 -3.91
C ARG A 205 -25.03 12.86 -4.81
N GLY A 206 -25.68 11.80 -4.33
CA GLY A 206 -26.60 10.97 -5.12
C GLY A 206 -26.07 9.59 -5.47
N GLY A 207 -25.02 9.14 -4.79
CA GLY A 207 -24.47 7.80 -4.92
C GLY A 207 -23.62 7.57 -6.17
N PHE A 208 -23.36 6.31 -6.50
CA PHE A 208 -22.53 5.93 -7.65
C PHE A 208 -23.14 6.38 -8.98
N GLY A 209 -24.46 6.53 -9.09
CA GLY A 209 -25.12 7.07 -10.28
C GLY A 209 -24.60 8.47 -10.66
N TRP A 210 -24.39 9.32 -9.66
CA TRP A 210 -23.83 10.67 -9.85
C TRP A 210 -22.42 10.64 -10.46
N LEU A 211 -21.56 9.71 -10.04
CA LEU A 211 -20.21 9.54 -10.61
C LEU A 211 -20.25 9.24 -12.12
N PHE A 212 -21.29 8.55 -12.60
CA PHE A 212 -21.47 8.25 -14.01
C PHE A 212 -22.36 9.27 -14.74
N GLY A 213 -22.65 10.41 -14.12
CA GLY A 213 -23.50 11.45 -14.69
C GLY A 213 -24.98 11.06 -14.78
N ARG A 214 -25.39 9.93 -14.16
CA ARG A 214 -26.80 9.59 -14.00
C ARG A 214 -27.37 10.47 -12.89
N LYS A 215 -28.18 11.44 -13.29
CA LYS A 215 -29.03 12.21 -12.38
C LYS A 215 -30.19 11.31 -11.94
N ASP A 216 -29.93 10.42 -11.00
CA ASP A 216 -30.99 9.55 -10.49
C ASP A 216 -32.01 10.39 -9.71
N LYS A 217 -33.25 10.36 -10.18
CA LYS A 217 -34.45 11.01 -9.62
C LYS A 217 -34.87 10.42 -8.26
N VAL A 218 -33.93 9.95 -7.42
CA VAL A 218 -34.22 9.21 -6.18
C VAL A 218 -34.70 10.12 -5.05
N ALA A 219 -34.54 11.44 -5.17
CA ALA A 219 -35.22 12.41 -4.30
C ALA A 219 -36.76 12.40 -4.46
N ALA A 220 -37.32 11.75 -5.49
CA ALA A 220 -38.78 11.68 -5.68
C ALA A 220 -39.47 10.59 -4.83
N VAL A 221 -38.74 9.63 -4.25
CA VAL A 221 -39.34 8.53 -3.46
C VAL A 221 -39.53 8.90 -1.99
N TYR A 222 -38.88 9.96 -1.51
CA TYR A 222 -39.10 10.53 -0.17
C TYR A 222 -39.99 11.78 -0.15
N LYS A 223 -40.63 12.14 -1.27
CA LYS A 223 -41.77 13.08 -1.22
C LYS A 223 -42.95 12.31 -0.64
N ALA A 224 -43.17 12.51 0.65
CA ALA A 224 -44.31 11.98 1.38
C ALA A 224 -45.59 12.14 0.55
N LYS A 225 -46.18 11.00 0.24
CA LYS A 225 -47.51 10.87 -0.36
C LYS A 225 -48.50 11.29 0.74
N GLY A 226 -48.74 12.58 0.94
CA GLY A 226 -49.45 13.01 2.14
C GLY A 226 -50.02 14.42 2.22
N GLU A 227 -49.93 15.28 1.21
CA GLU A 227 -50.58 16.61 1.28
C GLU A 227 -51.07 17.06 -0.10
N TYR A 228 -52.22 16.55 -0.53
CA TYR A 228 -53.13 17.23 -1.47
C TYR A 228 -54.57 16.75 -1.22
N PHE A 229 -55.10 17.06 -0.05
CA PHE A 229 -56.54 17.17 0.16
C PHE A 229 -56.75 18.33 1.12
N ASP A 230 -56.82 19.53 0.57
CA ASP A 230 -57.84 20.48 1.01
C ASP A 230 -57.92 21.69 0.07
N LEU A 231 -59.15 22.18 -0.05
CA LEU A 231 -59.60 23.44 -0.65
C LEU A 231 -59.92 23.40 -2.16
N GLN A 232 -61.20 23.15 -2.45
CA GLN A 232 -62.11 24.25 -2.80
C GLN A 232 -63.57 23.82 -2.63
N SER A 233 -64.20 24.34 -1.58
CA SER A 233 -65.65 24.58 -1.47
C SER A 233 -65.97 25.96 -2.00
#